data_AF-A0A1F5Q2A6-F1
#
_entry.id   AF-A0A1F5Q2A6-F1
#
_cell.length_a   1.000
_cell.length_b   1.000
_cell.length_c   1.000
_cell.angle_alpha   90.00
_cell.angle_beta   90.00
_cell.angle_gamma   90.00
#
_symmetry.space_group_name_H-M   'P 1'
#
loop_
_entity.id
_entity.type
_entity.pdbx_description
1 polymer ?
#
loop_
_entity_poly.entity_id
_entity_poly.type
_entity_poly.pdbx_seq_one_letter_code
_entity_poly.pdbx_strand_id
1 'polypeptide(L)'
;MSKTTLSSKNQIVVPKDVRERLNLKSGSKILLYPMDETHAILTTQSEDYVKSLRGLGKEVWDALGGADKYIKEERASWDKKSV
;
A
#
# COMPACT_ATOMS: atom_id res chain seq x y z
N MET A 1 15.44 -20.18 7.89
CA MET A 1 14.00 -20.41 7.64
C MET A 1 13.33 -20.60 8.99
N SER A 2 12.38 -19.75 9.33
CA SER A 2 11.74 -19.71 10.65
C SER A 2 10.37 -20.37 10.52
N LYS A 3 10.09 -21.43 11.30
CA LYS A 3 8.80 -22.13 11.30
C LYS A 3 8.02 -21.75 12.55
N THR A 4 6.72 -21.54 12.40
CA THR A 4 5.79 -21.36 13.52
C THR A 4 4.66 -22.39 13.42
N THR A 5 4.03 -22.68 14.55
CA THR A 5 2.87 -23.57 14.64
C THR A 5 1.59 -22.73 14.72
N LEU A 6 0.53 -23.18 14.07
CA LEU A 6 -0.81 -22.63 14.24
C LEU A 6 -1.35 -23.11 15.59
N SER A 7 -1.60 -22.17 16.51
CA SER A 7 -2.20 -22.49 17.80
C SER A 7 -3.66 -22.94 17.65
N SER A 8 -4.22 -23.52 18.71
CA SER A 8 -5.63 -23.94 18.76
C SER A 8 -6.64 -22.80 18.53
N LYS A 9 -6.22 -21.54 18.69
CA LYS A 9 -7.04 -20.34 18.43
C LYS A 9 -6.82 -19.77 17.03
N ASN A 10 -6.22 -20.53 16.12
CA ASN A 10 -5.88 -20.10 14.76
C ASN A 10 -4.94 -18.88 14.73
N GLN A 11 -4.00 -18.79 15.68
CA GLN A 11 -3.01 -17.72 15.75
C GLN A 11 -1.60 -18.28 15.51
N ILE A 12 -0.77 -17.50 14.83
CA ILE A 12 0.67 -17.78 14.68
C ILE A 12 1.49 -16.71 15.42
N VAL A 13 2.65 -17.11 15.93
CA VAL A 13 3.63 -16.17 16.48
C VAL A 13 4.52 -15.69 15.35
N VAL A 14 4.65 -14.39 15.17
CA VAL A 14 5.60 -13.82 14.20
C VAL A 14 7.02 -13.95 14.75
N PRO A 15 7.90 -14.74 14.12
CA PRO A 15 9.27 -14.97 14.60
C PRO A 15 10.08 -13.67 14.72
N LYS A 16 11.10 -13.67 15.58
CA LYS A 16 11.90 -12.47 15.90
C LYS A 16 12.54 -11.85 14.65
N ASP A 17 13.13 -12.66 13.79
CA ASP A 17 13.77 -12.24 12.54
C ASP A 17 12.78 -11.54 11.59
N VAL A 18 11.54 -12.02 11.51
CA VAL A 18 10.48 -11.40 10.69
C VAL A 18 10.02 -10.08 11.31
N ARG A 19 9.84 -10.03 12.64
CA ARG A 19 9.47 -8.79 13.35
C ARG A 19 10.50 -7.68 13.16
N GLU A 20 11.78 -8.00 13.26
CA GLU A 20 12.86 -7.03 13.09
C GLU A 20 12.93 -6.50 11.66
N ARG A 21 12.82 -7.37 10.65
CA ARG A 21 12.83 -6.97 9.23
C ARG A 21 11.64 -6.10 8.84
N LEU A 22 10.46 -6.39 9.38
CA LEU A 22 9.25 -5.63 9.13
C LEU A 22 9.03 -4.49 10.13
N ASN A 23 9.98 -4.26 11.04
CA ASN A 23 9.90 -3.25 12.12
C ASN A 23 8.57 -3.30 12.90
N LEU A 24 8.08 -4.52 13.16
CA LEU A 24 6.82 -4.73 13.87
C LEU A 24 6.98 -4.49 15.36
N LYS A 25 6.10 -3.66 15.91
CA LYS A 25 6.00 -3.36 17.34
C LYS A 25 4.71 -3.93 17.92
N SER A 26 4.62 -3.95 19.25
CA SER A 26 3.36 -4.31 19.90
C SER A 26 2.25 -3.36 19.43
N GLY A 27 1.11 -3.92 19.02
CA GLY A 27 0.00 -3.14 18.47
C GLY A 27 0.10 -2.78 16.99
N SER A 28 1.20 -3.12 16.30
CA SER A 28 1.30 -2.93 14.84
C SER A 28 0.19 -3.70 14.12
N LYS A 29 -0.44 -3.02 13.15
CA LYS A 29 -1.42 -3.64 12.25
C LYS A 29 -0.70 -4.26 11.06
N ILE A 30 -1.18 -5.43 10.68
CA ILE A 30 -0.59 -6.27 9.64
C ILE A 30 -1.70 -6.64 8.67
N LEU A 31 -1.42 -6.56 7.37
CA LEU A 31 -2.30 -6.99 6.31
C LEU A 31 -1.88 -8.40 5.88
N LEU A 32 -2.84 -9.31 5.79
CA LEU A 32 -2.65 -10.65 5.26
C LEU A 32 -3.39 -10.76 3.94
N TYR A 33 -2.65 -11.07 2.87
CA TYR A 33 -3.19 -11.25 1.54
C TYR A 33 -3.04 -12.72 1.13
N PRO A 34 -4.12 -13.46 0.89
CA PRO A 34 -4.03 -14.77 0.26
C PRO A 34 -3.51 -14.58 -1.19
N MET A 35 -2.52 -15.37 -1.57
CA MET A 35 -1.98 -15.36 -2.94
C MET A 35 -2.48 -16.56 -3.74
N ASP A 36 -2.40 -17.75 -3.13
CA ASP A 36 -2.88 -19.02 -3.69
C ASP A 36 -3.28 -19.99 -2.57
N GLU A 37 -3.53 -21.26 -2.91
CA GLU A 37 -3.96 -22.29 -1.96
C GLU A 37 -2.93 -22.60 -0.86
N THR A 38 -1.66 -22.25 -1.08
CA THR A 38 -0.53 -22.60 -0.21
C THR A 38 0.25 -21.40 0.31
N HIS A 39 0.05 -20.21 -0.29
CA HIS A 39 0.80 -19.01 0.05
C HIS A 39 -0.10 -17.85 0.45
N ALA A 40 0.35 -17.11 1.45
CA ALA A 40 -0.16 -15.81 1.81
C ALA A 40 1.00 -14.84 2.05
N ILE A 41 0.78 -13.56 1.75
CA ILE A 41 1.73 -12.48 2.03
C ILE A 41 1.30 -11.75 3.30
N LEU A 42 2.29 -11.51 4.16
CA LEU A 42 2.15 -10.71 5.35
C LEU A 42 2.91 -9.39 5.14
N THR A 43 2.22 -8.25 5.25
CA THR A 43 2.81 -6.92 5.07
C THR A 43 2.36 -5.95 6.15
N THR A 44 3.16 -4.92 6.42
CA THR A 44 2.82 -3.87 7.37
C THR A 44 1.70 -3.01 6.82
N GLN A 45 0.69 -2.71 7.65
CA GLN A 45 -0.28 -1.69 7.28
C GLN A 45 0.37 -0.30 7.41
N SER A 46 0.30 0.51 6.35
CA SER A 46 0.67 1.92 6.45
C SER A 46 -0.28 2.59 7.44
N GLU A 47 0.26 3.28 8.45
CA GLU A 47 -0.54 4.05 9.41
C GLU A 47 -1.31 5.18 8.73
N ASP A 48 -0.81 5.66 7.58
CA ASP A 48 -1.38 6.75 6.81
C ASP A 48 -1.10 6.54 5.31
N TYR A 49 -2.08 5.97 4.61
CA TYR A 49 -1.99 5.76 3.17
C TYR A 49 -1.77 7.08 2.41
N VAL A 50 -2.40 8.18 2.85
CA VAL A 50 -2.30 9.49 2.20
C VAL A 50 -0.86 9.98 2.28
N LYS A 51 -0.22 9.93 3.46
CA LYS A 51 1.20 10.27 3.59
C LYS A 51 2.10 9.35 2.78
N SER A 52 1.83 8.04 2.77
CA SER A 52 2.68 7.09 2.05
C SER A 52 2.58 7.22 0.52
N LEU A 53 1.43 7.66 0.01
CA LEU A 53 1.21 7.80 -1.43
C LEU A 53 1.44 9.24 -1.92
N ARG A 54 1.52 10.23 -1.02
CA ARG A 54 1.71 11.64 -1.36
C ARG A 54 3.04 11.82 -2.10
N GLY A 55 2.96 12.42 -3.28
CA GLY A 55 4.13 12.73 -4.10
C GLY A 55 4.55 11.59 -5.03
N LEU A 56 3.92 10.42 -4.95
CA LEU A 56 4.08 9.39 -5.99
C LEU A 56 3.64 9.96 -7.34
N GLY A 57 4.50 9.84 -8.34
CA GLY A 57 4.25 10.35 -9.69
C GLY A 57 4.54 11.83 -9.89
N LYS A 58 5.10 12.54 -8.90
CA LYS A 58 5.47 13.97 -9.05
C LYS A 58 6.35 14.21 -10.27
N GLU A 59 7.40 13.42 -10.44
CA GLU A 59 8.34 13.56 -11.57
C GLU A 59 7.68 13.31 -12.93
N VAL A 60 6.74 12.38 -12.99
CA VAL A 60 5.95 12.09 -14.20
C VAL A 60 5.09 13.29 -14.55
N TRP A 61 4.40 13.87 -13.57
CA TRP A 61 3.61 15.08 -13.78
C TRP A 61 4.46 16.29 -14.15
N ASP A 62 5.64 16.44 -13.55
CA ASP A 62 6.59 17.51 -13.89
C ASP A 62 7.04 17.35 -15.36
N ALA A 63 7.35 16.14 -15.82
CA ALA A 63 7.74 15.86 -17.21
C ALA A 63 6.62 16.11 -18.23
N LEU A 64 5.36 15.92 -17.85
CA LEU A 64 4.19 16.17 -18.70
C LEU A 64 3.77 17.66 -18.75
N GLY A 65 4.53 18.55 -18.12
CA GLY A 65 4.25 19.99 -18.10
C GLY A 65 3.34 20.44 -16.94
N GLY A 66 3.27 19.62 -15.89
CA GLY A 66 2.53 19.92 -14.66
C GLY A 66 1.09 19.44 -14.68
N ALA A 67 0.60 18.99 -13.52
CA ALA A 67 -0.78 18.54 -13.34
C ALA A 67 -1.81 19.63 -13.66
N ASP A 68 -1.49 20.90 -13.39
CA ASP A 68 -2.40 22.03 -13.63
C ASP A 68 -2.77 22.21 -15.10
N LYS A 69 -1.82 21.95 -16.01
CA LYS A 69 -2.06 22.04 -17.45
C LYS A 69 -3.07 20.97 -17.88
N TYR A 70 -2.82 19.72 -17.48
CA TYR A 70 -3.69 18.59 -17.79
C TYR A 70 -5.11 18.77 -17.21
N ILE A 71 -5.22 19.21 -15.94
CA ILE A 71 -6.53 19.46 -15.30
C ILE A 71 -7.32 20.55 -16.03
N LYS A 72 -6.66 21.60 -16.52
CA LYS A 72 -7.32 22.67 -17.31
C LYS A 72 -7.88 22.13 -18.62
N GLU A 73 -7.11 21.30 -19.32
CA GLU A 73 -7.53 20.67 -20.59
C GLU A 73 -8.73 19.73 -20.39
N GLU A 74 -8.68 18.88 -19.36
CA GLU A 74 -9.79 17.97 -19.01
C GLU A 74 -11.07 18.75 -18.68
N ARG A 75 -10.98 19.79 -17.85
CA ARG A 75 -12.14 20.64 -17.49
C ARG A 75 -12.76 21.31 -18.73
N ALA A 76 -11.92 21.87 -19.60
CA ALA A 76 -12.39 22.48 -20.84
C ALA A 76 -13.07 21.48 -21.78
N SER A 77 -12.66 20.20 -21.74
CA SER A 77 -13.29 19.13 -22.54
C SER A 77 -14.70 18.76 -22.04
N TRP A 78 -14.97 18.88 -20.74
CA TRP A 78 -16.28 18.60 -20.14
C TRP A 78 -17.28 19.71 -20.47
N ASP A 79 -16.82 20.96 -20.47
CA ASP A 79 -17.63 22.12 -20.88
C ASP A 79 -17.98 22.07 -22.38
N LYS A 80 -17.12 21.50 -23.22
CA LYS A 80 -17.38 21.33 -24.66
C LYS A 80 -18.34 20.19 -24.99
N LYS A 81 -18.45 19.18 -24.12
CA LYS A 81 -19.36 18.03 -24.31
C LYS A 81 -20.76 18.24 -23.74
N SER A 82 -20.98 19.34 -23.03
CA SER A 82 -22.26 19.68 -22.40
C SER A 82 -23.16 20.59 -23.27
N VAL A 83 -22.86 20.70 -24.57
CA VAL A 83 -23.67 21.38 -25.59
C VAL A 83 -24.16 20.37 -26.63
#